data_AF-A0A116LFU3-F1
#
_entry.id   AF-A0A116LFU3-F1
#
_cell.length_a   1.000
_cell.length_b   1.000
_cell.length_c   1.000
_cell.angle_alpha   90.00
_cell.angle_beta   90.00
_cell.angle_gamma   90.00
#
_symmetry.space_group_name_H-M   'P 1'
#
loop_
_entity.id
_entity.type
_entity.pdbx_description
1 polymer ?
#
loop_
_entity_poly.entity_id
_entity_poly.type
_entity_poly.pdbx_seq_one_letter_code
_entity_poly.pdbx_strand_id
1 'polypeptide(L)'
;MYKIKNEINRWIRKTFKSDKSKHIFHTTEVIYFTREGDGWLGQDCPKYSYKDFNKNENFLSYIKNASRFQLCFNDKVISEAYLIVSASKLEKITFQFGWITSSNAYWGEKSIGSMTFLVASIIYIMLNDKELMHRDIEVSLEIQSDAKRLLEEKNIDVYYHIFRTSKINYNHKDNYRRYIFETKNRNNDIDYFKKILFRKENSIMNANID
;
A
#
# COMPACT_ATOMS: atom_id res chain seq x y z
N MET A 1 28.64 -11.85 32.17
CA MET A 1 27.31 -11.57 31.58
C MET A 1 26.82 -10.12 31.73
N TYR A 2 27.13 -9.39 32.82
CA TYR A 2 26.63 -8.01 33.01
C TYR A 2 27.27 -6.95 32.08
N LYS A 3 28.54 -7.10 31.67
CA LYS A 3 29.22 -6.12 30.80
C LYS A 3 28.64 -6.03 29.38
N ILE A 4 28.31 -7.17 28.78
CA ILE A 4 27.74 -7.24 27.41
C ILE A 4 26.36 -6.58 27.35
N LYS A 5 25.53 -6.79 28.38
CA LYS A 5 24.18 -6.19 28.46
C LYS A 5 24.24 -4.66 28.54
N ASN A 6 25.26 -4.11 29.20
CA ASN A 6 25.48 -2.68 29.30
C ASN A 6 26.05 -2.07 28.01
N GLU A 7 26.86 -2.79 27.25
CA GLU A 7 27.35 -2.34 25.94
C GLU A 7 26.23 -2.32 24.89
N ILE A 8 25.36 -3.33 24.87
CA ILE A 8 24.16 -3.34 23.99
C ILE A 8 23.25 -2.16 24.33
N ASN A 9 22.96 -1.92 25.61
CA ASN A 9 22.14 -0.78 26.04
C ASN A 9 22.80 0.58 25.77
N ARG A 10 24.13 0.66 25.81
CA ARG A 10 24.90 1.88 25.49
C ARG A 10 24.99 2.11 23.98
N TRP A 11 25.02 1.05 23.17
CA TRP A 11 24.95 1.12 21.72
C TRP A 11 23.56 1.59 21.29
N ILE A 12 22.48 0.96 21.79
CA ILE A 12 21.09 1.40 21.59
C ILE A 12 20.92 2.87 22.00
N ARG A 13 21.44 3.30 23.17
CA ARG A 13 21.37 4.71 23.58
C ARG A 13 22.22 5.68 22.74
N LYS A 14 23.28 5.23 22.09
CA LYS A 14 24.10 6.07 21.20
C LYS A 14 23.51 6.21 19.80
N THR A 15 22.82 5.19 19.29
CA THR A 15 22.05 5.29 18.04
C THR A 15 20.78 6.14 18.22
N PHE A 16 20.27 6.23 19.46
CA PHE A 16 19.17 7.12 19.85
C PHE A 16 19.64 8.43 20.50
N LYS A 17 20.57 9.16 19.86
CA LYS A 17 20.64 10.61 20.09
C LYS A 17 19.45 11.24 19.37
N SER A 18 18.33 11.27 20.07
CA SER A 18 17.12 11.97 19.66
C SER A 18 17.43 13.46 19.53
N ASP A 19 17.45 13.96 18.30
CA ASP A 19 17.09 15.35 18.07
C ASP A 19 15.61 15.49 18.45
N LYS A 20 15.34 16.34 19.44
CA LYS A 20 14.05 16.50 20.11
C LYS A 20 13.01 17.29 19.29
N SER A 21 13.14 17.34 17.97
CA SER A 21 12.19 18.01 17.09
C SER A 21 11.67 17.03 16.03
N LYS A 22 10.47 16.50 16.27
CA LYS A 22 9.68 15.58 15.43
C LYS A 22 10.10 14.10 15.52
N HIS A 23 9.54 13.37 16.49
CA HIS A 23 9.55 11.91 16.47
C HIS A 23 8.62 11.41 15.37
N ILE A 24 9.13 11.37 14.14
CA ILE A 24 8.44 10.74 13.01
C ILE A 24 8.65 9.23 13.14
N PHE A 25 7.56 8.45 13.11
CA PHE A 25 7.67 6.99 13.11
C PHE A 25 8.22 6.52 11.76
N HIS A 26 9.21 5.62 11.83
CA HIS A 26 9.71 4.90 10.68
C HIS A 26 9.72 3.40 11.00
N THR A 27 9.04 2.62 10.17
CA THR A 27 9.09 1.17 10.22
C THR A 27 10.51 0.65 9.94
N THR A 28 10.81 -0.54 10.45
CA THR A 28 12.06 -1.26 10.17
C THR A 28 11.91 -2.30 9.06
N GLU A 29 10.69 -2.46 8.53
CA GLU A 29 10.46 -3.39 7.42
C GLU A 29 11.12 -2.90 6.13
N VAL A 30 11.67 -3.84 5.36
CA VAL A 30 12.31 -3.52 4.08
C VAL A 30 11.31 -3.17 2.98
N ILE A 31 10.03 -3.51 3.17
CA ILE A 31 8.91 -3.09 2.33
C ILE A 31 8.06 -2.10 3.12
N TYR A 32 7.93 -0.87 2.62
CA TYR A 32 7.20 0.19 3.32
C TYR A 32 6.58 1.20 2.37
N PHE A 33 5.64 1.99 2.90
CA PHE A 33 4.92 3.07 2.26
C PHE A 33 5.45 4.41 2.73
N THR A 34 5.61 5.33 1.79
CA THR A 34 5.69 6.77 2.04
C THR A 34 4.53 7.45 1.34
N ARG A 35 4.03 8.56 1.91
CA ARG A 35 3.15 9.49 1.20
C ARG A 35 3.95 10.73 0.87
N GLU A 36 4.05 11.08 -0.40
CA GLU A 36 4.49 12.43 -0.77
C GLU A 36 3.34 13.41 -0.52
N GLY A 37 3.59 14.47 0.24
CA GLY A 37 2.71 15.63 0.34
C GLY A 37 3.30 16.79 -0.45
N ASP A 38 2.49 17.40 -1.32
CA ASP A 38 2.64 18.70 -2.01
C ASP A 38 4.05 19.30 -2.05
N GLY A 39 4.96 18.61 -2.76
CA GLY A 39 6.24 19.17 -3.19
C GLY A 39 7.42 18.88 -2.28
N TRP A 40 8.59 18.82 -2.94
CA TRP A 40 9.95 18.83 -2.41
C TRP A 40 10.56 17.45 -2.11
N LEU A 41 11.30 16.96 -3.11
CA LEU A 41 12.39 15.99 -2.96
C LEU A 41 13.26 16.36 -1.75
N GLY A 42 13.47 15.40 -0.82
CA GLY A 42 14.46 15.53 0.25
C GLY A 42 13.95 15.79 1.68
N GLN A 43 12.63 15.74 1.93
CA GLN A 43 12.10 15.78 3.30
C GLN A 43 11.95 14.36 3.89
N ASP A 44 12.27 14.19 5.18
CA ASP A 44 12.05 12.93 5.91
C ASP A 44 10.54 12.63 6.05
N CYS A 45 10.01 11.81 5.15
CA CYS A 45 8.63 11.34 5.20
C CYS A 45 8.51 10.14 6.16
N PRO A 46 7.46 10.08 7.01
CA PRO A 46 7.16 8.89 7.79
C PRO A 46 7.11 7.64 6.91
N LYS A 47 7.70 6.55 7.39
CA LYS A 47 7.75 5.27 6.70
C LYS A 47 6.88 4.28 7.45
N TYR A 48 5.90 3.68 6.78
CA TYR A 48 4.97 2.74 7.40
C TYR A 48 4.96 1.40 6.68
N SER A 49 4.83 0.30 7.42
CA SER A 49 4.37 -0.96 6.85
C SER A 49 2.85 -1.03 6.94
N TYR A 50 2.21 -1.86 6.11
CA TYR A 50 0.79 -2.14 6.27
C TYR A 50 0.46 -2.76 7.66
N LYS A 51 1.45 -3.38 8.32
CA LYS A 51 1.31 -4.06 9.62
C LYS A 51 1.30 -3.10 10.81
N ASP A 52 1.90 -1.92 10.65
CA ASP A 52 2.06 -0.94 11.72
C ASP A 52 1.38 0.41 11.45
N PHE A 53 0.94 0.69 10.22
CA PHE A 53 0.27 1.94 9.86
C PHE A 53 -0.85 2.31 10.84
N ASN A 54 -1.92 1.51 10.96
CA ASN A 54 -3.08 1.86 11.79
C ASN A 54 -2.80 1.83 13.32
N LYS A 55 -1.59 1.42 13.74
CA LYS A 55 -1.16 1.54 15.14
C LYS A 55 -0.58 2.92 15.45
N ASN A 56 0.00 3.56 14.44
CA ASN A 56 0.75 4.80 14.57
C ASN A 56 0.06 5.99 13.88
N GLU A 57 -0.84 5.73 12.94
CA GLU A 57 -1.46 6.73 12.08
C GLU A 57 -2.94 6.41 11.82
N ASN A 58 -3.73 7.44 11.51
CA ASN A 58 -5.12 7.32 11.10
C ASN A 58 -5.22 7.65 9.61
N PHE A 59 -5.71 6.69 8.81
CA PHE A 59 -5.70 6.77 7.35
C PHE A 59 -6.52 7.95 6.84
N LEU A 60 -7.73 8.16 7.36
CA LEU A 60 -8.61 9.22 6.87
C LEU A 60 -8.00 10.61 7.11
N SER A 61 -7.36 10.80 8.27
CA SER A 61 -6.64 12.05 8.58
C SER A 61 -5.30 12.20 7.84
N TYR A 62 -4.67 11.08 7.49
CA TYR A 62 -3.36 11.05 6.84
C TYR A 62 -3.41 11.43 5.37
N ILE A 63 -4.49 11.04 4.68
CA ILE A 63 -4.69 11.36 3.28
C ILE A 63 -5.21 12.78 3.08
N LYS A 64 -4.82 13.39 1.96
CA LYS A 64 -5.47 14.59 1.42
C LYS A 64 -6.52 14.20 0.38
N ASN A 65 -7.20 15.19 -0.21
CA ASN A 65 -8.11 14.99 -1.34
C ASN A 65 -7.51 14.12 -2.45
N ALA A 66 -6.20 14.23 -2.66
CA ALA A 66 -5.44 13.28 -3.43
C ALA A 66 -4.07 13.03 -2.80
N SER A 67 -3.57 11.79 -2.88
CA SER A 67 -2.34 11.36 -2.21
C SER A 67 -1.58 10.36 -3.09
N ARG A 68 -0.27 10.58 -3.23
CA ARG A 68 0.65 9.63 -3.87
C ARG A 68 1.25 8.72 -2.81
N PHE A 69 1.08 7.42 -2.97
CA PHE A 69 1.72 6.39 -2.16
C PHE A 69 2.86 5.75 -2.95
N GLN A 70 4.00 5.56 -2.31
CA GLN A 70 5.15 4.87 -2.89
C GLN A 70 5.44 3.62 -2.07
N LEU A 71 5.54 2.49 -2.75
CA LEU A 71 6.06 1.24 -2.19
C LEU A 71 7.56 1.21 -2.40
N CYS A 72 8.32 1.13 -1.31
CA CYS A 72 9.77 1.03 -1.33
C CYS A 72 10.21 -0.40 -0.99
N PHE A 73 11.28 -0.86 -1.63
CA PHE A 73 12.02 -2.07 -1.26
C PHE A 73 13.51 -1.74 -1.20
N ASN A 74 14.14 -1.96 -0.03
CA ASN A 74 15.54 -1.56 0.22
C ASN A 74 15.80 -0.10 -0.18
N ASP A 75 14.95 0.81 0.32
CA ASP A 75 14.98 2.26 0.06
C ASP A 75 14.83 2.69 -1.41
N LYS A 76 14.49 1.77 -2.31
CA LYS A 76 14.17 2.07 -3.72
C LYS A 76 12.67 1.99 -3.94
N VAL A 77 12.09 3.02 -4.55
CA VAL A 77 10.69 2.98 -4.99
C VAL A 77 10.53 1.90 -6.06
N ILE A 78 9.66 0.93 -5.79
CA ILE A 78 9.34 -0.20 -6.68
C ILE A 78 7.95 -0.11 -7.31
N SER A 79 7.03 0.63 -6.70
CA SER A 79 5.70 0.88 -7.25
C SER A 79 5.10 2.13 -6.64
N GLU A 80 4.17 2.75 -7.35
CA GLU A 80 3.51 3.96 -6.92
C GLU A 80 2.03 3.92 -7.29
N ALA A 81 1.20 4.55 -6.47
CA ALA A 81 -0.24 4.64 -6.67
C ALA A 81 -0.75 6.00 -6.24
N TYR A 82 -1.59 6.60 -7.08
CA TYR A 82 -2.31 7.82 -6.76
C TYR A 82 -3.72 7.48 -6.30
N LEU A 83 -4.11 7.99 -5.14
CA LEU A 83 -5.44 7.79 -4.55
C LEU A 83 -6.16 9.12 -4.42
N ILE A 84 -7.40 9.18 -4.90
CA ILE A 84 -8.27 10.35 -4.86
C ILE A 84 -9.48 10.05 -3.96
N VAL A 85 -9.84 10.99 -3.09
CA VAL A 85 -11.11 10.96 -2.35
C VAL A 85 -12.18 11.60 -3.23
N SER A 86 -12.95 10.78 -3.94
CA SER A 86 -13.94 11.26 -4.93
C SER A 86 -15.23 11.75 -4.27
N ALA A 87 -15.63 11.18 -3.14
CA ALA A 87 -16.78 11.63 -2.36
C ALA A 87 -16.65 11.19 -0.89
N SER A 88 -17.11 12.03 0.05
CA SER A 88 -17.17 11.69 1.48
C SER A 88 -18.55 12.04 2.03
N LYS A 89 -19.33 11.01 2.34
CA LYS A 89 -20.64 11.10 3.00
C LYS A 89 -20.56 10.40 4.36
N LEU A 90 -21.58 10.63 5.21
CA LEU A 90 -21.64 10.06 6.55
C LEU A 90 -21.64 8.52 6.50
N GLU A 91 -22.45 7.93 5.63
CA GLU A 91 -22.63 6.47 5.52
C GLU A 91 -21.62 5.81 4.58
N LYS A 92 -21.00 6.59 3.69
CA LYS A 92 -20.19 6.06 2.60
C LYS A 92 -19.07 7.01 2.19
N ILE A 93 -17.88 6.46 1.98
CA ILE A 93 -16.76 7.16 1.37
C ILE A 93 -16.37 6.48 0.05
N THR A 94 -16.00 7.27 -0.95
CA THR A 94 -15.60 6.78 -2.27
C THR A 94 -14.17 7.20 -2.56
N PHE A 95 -13.35 6.20 -2.90
CA PHE A 95 -11.98 6.36 -3.33
C PHE A 95 -11.80 5.91 -4.78
N GLN A 96 -10.93 6.62 -5.50
CA GLN A 96 -10.54 6.28 -6.85
C GLN A 96 -9.02 6.20 -6.94
N PHE A 97 -8.51 5.04 -7.34
CA PHE A 97 -7.13 4.93 -7.79
C PHE A 97 -7.00 5.59 -9.16
N GLY A 98 -6.08 6.55 -9.25
CA GLY A 98 -5.65 7.16 -10.51
C GLY A 98 -4.55 6.31 -11.16
N TRP A 99 -3.41 6.92 -11.43
CA TRP A 99 -2.27 6.21 -11.99
C TRP A 99 -1.64 5.25 -10.98
N ILE A 100 -1.28 4.05 -11.46
CA ILE A 100 -0.55 3.03 -10.70
C ILE A 100 0.59 2.56 -11.61
N THR A 101 1.82 2.63 -11.11
CA THR A 101 3.02 2.29 -11.88
C THR A 101 3.95 1.36 -11.12
N SER A 102 4.85 0.70 -11.85
CA SER A 102 5.96 -0.07 -11.31
C SER A 102 7.27 0.41 -11.92
N SER A 103 8.30 0.64 -11.10
CA SER A 103 9.58 1.20 -11.56
C SER A 103 10.51 0.17 -12.21
N ASN A 104 10.11 -1.11 -12.26
CA ASN A 104 10.96 -2.16 -12.78
C ASN A 104 10.98 -2.15 -14.31
N ALA A 105 12.13 -1.77 -14.88
CA ALA A 105 12.40 -1.86 -16.33
C ALA A 105 12.30 -3.30 -16.88
N TYR A 106 12.40 -4.32 -16.01
CA TYR A 106 12.24 -5.74 -16.34
C TYR A 106 10.95 -6.30 -15.72
N TRP A 107 9.99 -6.62 -16.58
CA TRP A 107 8.63 -7.08 -16.25
C TRP A 107 8.57 -8.55 -15.81
N GLY A 108 9.29 -8.89 -14.74
CA GLY A 108 9.19 -10.17 -14.03
C GLY A 108 8.09 -10.18 -12.97
N GLU A 109 7.91 -11.31 -12.27
CA GLU A 109 6.92 -11.46 -11.20
C GLU A 109 6.98 -10.34 -10.14
N LYS A 110 8.17 -9.79 -9.90
CA LYS A 110 8.42 -8.70 -8.96
C LYS A 110 7.67 -7.40 -9.30
N SER A 111 7.56 -7.04 -10.58
CA SER A 111 6.83 -5.84 -11.03
C SER A 111 5.31 -6.00 -10.89
N ILE A 112 4.80 -7.22 -11.13
CA ILE A 112 3.38 -7.55 -10.97
C ILE A 112 3.03 -7.62 -9.47
N GLY A 113 3.92 -8.24 -8.68
CA GLY A 113 3.79 -8.36 -7.23
C GLY A 113 3.71 -7.01 -6.54
N SER A 114 4.55 -6.04 -6.92
CA SER A 114 4.63 -4.72 -6.30
C SER A 114 3.34 -3.90 -6.46
N MET A 115 2.77 -3.84 -7.68
CA MET A 115 1.51 -3.10 -7.92
C MET A 115 0.34 -3.69 -7.14
N THR A 116 0.15 -5.02 -7.20
CA THR A 116 -0.92 -5.69 -6.44
C THR A 116 -0.73 -5.47 -4.94
N PHE A 117 0.51 -5.58 -4.44
CA PHE A 117 0.82 -5.41 -3.03
C PHE A 117 0.51 -3.99 -2.55
N LEU A 118 0.89 -2.97 -3.32
CA LEU A 118 0.64 -1.57 -3.00
C LEU A 118 -0.86 -1.27 -2.88
N VAL A 119 -1.64 -1.63 -3.91
CA VAL A 119 -3.11 -1.42 -3.91
C VAL A 119 -3.76 -2.19 -2.76
N ALA A 120 -3.39 -3.45 -2.56
CA ALA A 120 -3.91 -4.28 -1.48
C ALA A 120 -3.58 -3.71 -0.09
N SER A 121 -2.41 -3.07 0.06
CA SER A 121 -1.97 -2.50 1.33
C SER A 121 -2.75 -1.24 1.67
N ILE A 122 -2.96 -0.36 0.69
CA ILE A 122 -3.78 0.85 0.86
C ILE A 122 -5.21 0.45 1.25
N ILE A 123 -5.80 -0.54 0.58
CA ILE A 123 -7.14 -1.04 0.92
C ILE A 123 -7.15 -1.67 2.32
N TYR A 124 -6.16 -2.50 2.66
CA TYR A 124 -6.07 -3.09 4.00
C TYR A 124 -6.00 -2.02 5.10
N ILE A 125 -5.18 -0.99 4.90
CA ILE A 125 -5.02 0.13 5.83
C ILE A 125 -6.33 0.91 5.98
N MET A 126 -7.01 1.19 4.86
CA MET A 126 -8.35 1.81 4.84
C MET A 126 -9.38 1.00 5.62
N LEU A 127 -9.40 -0.32 5.41
CA LEU A 127 -10.35 -1.20 6.08
C LEU A 127 -10.10 -1.27 7.59
N ASN A 128 -8.84 -1.17 8.04
CA ASN A 128 -8.49 -1.16 9.47
C ASN A 128 -8.57 0.23 10.13
N ASP A 129 -8.95 1.27 9.39
CA ASP A 129 -9.05 2.61 9.94
C ASP A 129 -10.28 2.78 10.84
N LYS A 130 -10.05 3.28 12.06
CA LYS A 130 -11.10 3.41 13.09
C LYS A 130 -12.22 4.36 12.68
N GLU A 131 -11.90 5.44 11.96
CA GLU A 131 -12.91 6.42 11.53
C GLU A 131 -13.74 5.91 10.36
N LEU A 132 -13.22 4.94 9.61
CA LEU A 132 -13.90 4.30 8.49
C LEU A 132 -14.61 2.99 8.86
N MET A 133 -14.50 2.49 10.09
CA MET A 133 -15.08 1.20 10.50
C MET A 133 -16.61 1.16 10.46
N HIS A 134 -17.28 2.31 10.46
CA HIS A 134 -18.75 2.41 10.43
C HIS A 134 -19.29 2.95 9.11
N ARG A 135 -18.46 3.00 8.06
CA ARG A 135 -18.85 3.50 6.74
C ARG A 135 -18.62 2.41 5.70
N ASP A 136 -19.51 2.38 4.71
CA ASP A 136 -19.23 1.64 3.49
C ASP A 136 -18.09 2.34 2.74
N ILE A 137 -17.17 1.55 2.19
CA ILE A 137 -16.04 2.06 1.43
C ILE A 137 -16.18 1.59 0.01
N GLU A 138 -16.42 2.52 -0.90
CA GLU A 138 -16.33 2.25 -2.32
C GLU A 138 -14.93 2.54 -2.82
N VAL A 139 -14.36 1.58 -3.55
CA VAL A 139 -13.07 1.74 -4.21
C VAL A 139 -13.26 1.48 -5.68
N SER A 140 -12.62 2.31 -6.49
CA SER A 140 -12.56 2.11 -7.93
C SER A 140 -11.17 2.28 -8.48
N LEU A 141 -10.91 1.67 -9.63
CA LEU A 141 -9.75 1.97 -10.46
C LEU A 141 -10.12 1.87 -11.94
N GLU A 142 -9.41 2.62 -12.76
CA GLU A 142 -9.34 2.38 -14.19
C GLU A 142 -7.99 1.73 -14.50
N ILE A 143 -7.99 0.63 -15.24
CA ILE A 143 -6.80 -0.16 -15.57
C ILE A 143 -5.91 0.67 -16.50
N GLN A 144 -4.82 1.17 -15.93
CA GLN A 144 -3.85 2.03 -16.61
C GLN A 144 -2.81 1.23 -17.40
N SER A 145 -1.95 1.94 -18.15
CA SER A 145 -1.00 1.41 -19.15
C SER A 145 -0.20 0.19 -18.68
N ASP A 146 0.39 0.20 -17.49
CA ASP A 146 1.23 -0.92 -17.02
C ASP A 146 0.40 -2.20 -16.80
N ALA A 147 -0.75 -2.09 -16.15
CA ALA A 147 -1.65 -3.22 -15.92
C ALA A 147 -2.36 -3.65 -17.22
N LYS A 148 -2.65 -2.70 -18.11
CA LYS A 148 -3.23 -2.95 -19.43
C LYS A 148 -2.26 -3.73 -20.31
N ARG A 149 -0.99 -3.33 -20.36
CA ARG A 149 0.05 -4.05 -21.10
C ARG A 149 0.24 -5.48 -20.57
N LEU A 150 0.20 -5.69 -19.24
CA LEU A 150 0.23 -7.03 -18.66
C LEU A 150 -0.96 -7.90 -19.07
N LEU A 151 -2.14 -7.30 -19.17
CA LEU A 151 -3.33 -7.98 -19.65
C LEU A 151 -3.21 -8.32 -21.14
N GLU A 152 -2.70 -7.41 -21.96
CA GLU A 152 -2.52 -7.59 -23.41
C GLU A 152 -1.42 -8.62 -23.74
N GLU A 153 -0.25 -8.52 -23.11
CA GLU A 153 0.92 -9.35 -23.44
C GLU A 153 0.91 -10.71 -22.74
N LYS A 154 0.37 -10.78 -21.52
CA LYS A 154 0.46 -11.97 -20.65
C LYS A 154 -0.89 -12.52 -20.22
N ASN A 155 -2.01 -11.88 -20.59
CA ASN A 155 -3.36 -12.21 -20.12
C ASN A 155 -3.46 -12.24 -18.58
N ILE A 156 -2.68 -11.36 -17.91
CA ILE A 156 -2.67 -11.23 -16.46
C ILE A 156 -3.52 -10.04 -16.04
N ASP A 157 -4.63 -10.35 -15.40
CA ASP A 157 -5.47 -9.40 -14.72
C ASP A 157 -4.95 -9.17 -13.29
N VAL A 158 -4.28 -8.04 -13.06
CA VAL A 158 -3.57 -7.77 -11.80
C VAL A 158 -4.52 -7.48 -10.63
N TYR A 159 -5.74 -7.05 -10.93
CA TYR A 159 -6.64 -6.47 -9.93
C TYR A 159 -7.94 -7.25 -9.69
N TYR A 160 -8.28 -8.28 -10.49
CA TYR A 160 -9.54 -9.01 -10.28
C TYR A 160 -9.71 -9.58 -8.87
N HIS A 161 -8.63 -10.08 -8.26
CA HIS A 161 -8.67 -10.59 -6.88
C HIS A 161 -8.91 -9.47 -5.87
N ILE A 162 -8.38 -8.27 -6.11
CA ILE A 162 -8.59 -7.13 -5.21
C ILE A 162 -10.06 -6.70 -5.23
N PHE A 163 -10.65 -6.59 -6.42
CA PHE A 163 -12.01 -6.08 -6.59
C PHE A 163 -13.08 -7.16 -6.60
N ARG A 164 -12.70 -8.43 -6.38
CA ARG A 164 -13.59 -9.60 -6.40
C ARG A 164 -14.54 -9.62 -7.61
N THR A 165 -14.02 -9.18 -8.74
CA THR A 165 -14.72 -9.12 -10.02
C THR A 165 -14.27 -10.28 -10.89
N SER A 166 -15.08 -10.64 -11.89
CA SER A 166 -14.67 -11.61 -12.90
C SER A 166 -13.36 -11.18 -13.55
N LYS A 167 -12.52 -12.16 -13.89
CA LYS A 167 -11.34 -11.90 -14.72
C LYS A 167 -11.79 -11.29 -16.04
N ILE A 168 -11.14 -10.21 -16.45
CA ILE A 168 -11.27 -9.70 -17.80
C ILE A 168 -10.16 -10.31 -18.66
N ASN A 169 -10.41 -10.40 -19.96
CA ASN A 169 -9.39 -10.71 -20.95
C ASN A 169 -9.04 -9.43 -21.74
N TYR A 170 -7.99 -9.48 -22.55
CA TYR A 170 -7.57 -8.32 -23.36
C TYR A 170 -8.64 -7.83 -24.37
N ASN A 171 -9.62 -8.68 -24.72
CA ASN A 171 -10.72 -8.34 -25.62
C ASN A 171 -11.89 -7.62 -24.92
N HIS A 172 -11.82 -7.47 -23.59
CA HIS A 172 -12.90 -6.87 -22.82
C HIS A 172 -12.88 -5.34 -22.97
N LYS A 173 -14.04 -4.73 -23.27
CA LYS A 173 -14.16 -3.27 -23.38
C LYS A 173 -14.09 -2.55 -22.03
N ASP A 174 -14.31 -3.30 -20.96
CA ASP A 174 -14.37 -2.75 -19.60
C ASP A 174 -12.98 -2.72 -18.97
N ASN A 175 -12.44 -1.51 -18.81
CA ASN A 175 -11.17 -1.25 -18.15
C ASN A 175 -11.37 -0.74 -16.72
N TYR A 176 -12.59 -0.79 -16.20
CA TYR A 176 -12.92 -0.22 -14.91
C TYR A 176 -13.19 -1.32 -13.89
N ARG A 177 -12.71 -1.11 -12.66
CA ARG A 177 -12.99 -1.96 -11.52
C ARG A 177 -13.65 -1.13 -10.44
N ARG A 178 -14.66 -1.71 -9.80
CA ARG A 178 -15.32 -1.12 -8.65
C ARG A 178 -15.74 -2.20 -7.68
N TYR A 179 -15.56 -1.91 -6.40
CA TYR A 179 -16.05 -2.77 -5.33
C TYR A 179 -16.49 -1.91 -4.14
N ILE A 180 -17.54 -2.37 -3.45
CA ILE A 180 -18.04 -1.74 -2.23
C ILE A 180 -17.75 -2.70 -1.08
N PHE A 181 -16.88 -2.26 -0.17
CA PHE A 181 -16.64 -2.92 1.10
C PHE A 181 -17.72 -2.48 2.08
N GLU A 182 -18.74 -3.31 2.22
CA GLU A 182 -19.84 -3.07 3.13
C GLU A 182 -19.39 -3.26 4.58
N THR A 183 -19.91 -2.41 5.46
CA THR A 183 -19.59 -2.41 6.89
C THR A 183 -19.79 -3.79 7.54
N LYS A 184 -20.83 -4.53 7.12
CA LYS A 184 -21.16 -5.88 7.62
C LYS A 184 -20.12 -6.95 7.30
N ASN A 185 -19.29 -6.75 6.27
CA ASN A 185 -18.30 -7.73 5.79
C ASN A 185 -16.87 -7.37 6.22
N ARG A 186 -16.68 -6.29 6.98
CA ARG A 186 -15.38 -5.68 7.24
C ARG A 186 -14.30 -6.64 7.73
N ASN A 187 -14.62 -7.49 8.72
CA ASN A 187 -13.65 -8.44 9.26
C ASN A 187 -13.22 -9.49 8.22
N ASN A 188 -14.17 -10.00 7.43
CA ASN A 188 -13.88 -10.94 6.35
C ASN A 188 -13.00 -10.30 5.27
N ASP A 189 -13.24 -9.02 4.97
CA ASP A 189 -12.44 -8.26 4.02
C ASP A 189 -11.01 -8.04 4.52
N ILE A 190 -10.85 -7.66 5.78
CA ILE A 190 -9.54 -7.51 6.42
C ILE A 190 -8.75 -8.82 6.38
N ASP A 191 -9.37 -9.94 6.75
CA ASP A 191 -8.73 -11.26 6.73
C ASP A 191 -8.35 -11.70 5.30
N TYR A 192 -9.20 -11.38 4.32
CA TYR A 192 -8.92 -11.63 2.92
C TYR A 192 -7.68 -10.86 2.44
N PHE A 193 -7.63 -9.55 2.70
CA PHE A 193 -6.49 -8.72 2.30
C PHE A 193 -5.21 -9.10 3.04
N LYS A 194 -5.30 -9.49 4.32
CA LYS A 194 -4.15 -10.01 5.06
C LYS A 194 -3.51 -11.23 4.37
N LYS A 195 -4.31 -12.15 3.83
CA LYS A 195 -3.84 -13.31 3.06
C LYS A 195 -3.21 -12.92 1.73
N ILE A 196 -3.80 -11.97 1.01
CA ILE A 196 -3.22 -11.43 -0.24
C ILE A 196 -1.86 -10.81 0.04
N LEU A 197 -1.79 -9.94 1.05
CA LEU A 197 -0.57 -9.22 1.42
C LEU A 197 0.55 -10.17 1.80
N PHE A 198 0.29 -11.16 2.65
CA PHE A 198 1.28 -12.16 3.01
C PHE A 198 1.86 -12.90 1.79
N ARG A 199 0.99 -13.33 0.86
CA ARG A 199 1.44 -14.03 -0.37
C ARG A 199 2.27 -13.13 -1.27
N LYS A 200 1.85 -11.88 -1.44
CA LYS A 200 2.52 -10.92 -2.33
C LYS A 200 3.82 -10.38 -1.74
N GLU A 201 3.87 -10.16 -0.43
CA GLU A 201 5.09 -9.86 0.32
C GLU A 201 6.14 -10.94 0.08
N ASN A 202 5.81 -12.21 0.30
CA ASN A 202 6.73 -13.32 0.07
C ASN A 202 7.22 -13.40 -1.38
N SER A 203 6.33 -13.16 -2.36
CA SER A 203 6.72 -13.13 -3.78
C SER A 203 7.71 -12.00 -4.09
N ILE A 204 7.54 -10.80 -3.51
CA ILE A 204 8.47 -9.67 -3.70
C ILE A 204 9.82 -9.95 -3.02
N MET A 205 9.81 -10.57 -1.84
CA MET A 205 11.01 -10.89 -1.07
C MET A 205 11.83 -12.01 -1.71
N ASN A 206 11.18 -13.08 -2.16
CA ASN A 206 11.84 -14.28 -2.68
C ASN A 206 12.31 -14.14 -4.14
N ALA A 207 11.76 -13.19 -4.90
CA ALA A 207 12.28 -12.83 -6.23
C ALA A 207 13.67 -12.13 -6.19
N ASN A 208 14.40 -12.21 -5.07
CA ASN A 208 15.76 -11.69 -4.88
C ASN A 208 16.79 -12.79 -4.55
N ILE A 209 16.41 -14.06 -4.67
CA ILE A 209 17.35 -15.19 -4.63
C ILE A 209 17.54 -15.64 -6.08
N ASP A 210 18.35 -14.90 -6.83
CA ASP A 210 18.97 -15.31 -8.09
C ASP A 210 20.37 -14.69 -8.16
#